data_AF-A0A1Q5STA4-F1
#
_entry.id   AF-A0A1Q5STA4-F1
#
_cell.length_a   1.000
_cell.length_b   1.000
_cell.length_c   1.000
_cell.angle_alpha   90.00
_cell.angle_beta   90.00
_cell.angle_gamma   90.00
#
_symmetry.space_group_name_H-M   'P 1'
#
loop_
_entity.id
_entity.type
_entity.pdbx_description
1 polymer ?
#
loop_
_entity_poly.entity_id
_entity_poly.type
_entity_poly.pdbx_seq_one_letter_code
_entity_poly.pdbx_strand_id
1 'polypeptide(L)'
;MRQSRAETRRQNVAKRSMAKQATQLAGLIAGLRESLEGIHKERANTKLSGAEMGLLDERRNNLLLTIAALDDRLSAVQGLIDLGRPHPIRVH
;
A
#
# COMPACT_ATOMS: atom_id res chain seq x y z
N MET A 1 21.74 -1.76 33.34
CA MET A 1 22.07 -0.77 32.29
C MET A 1 22.22 -1.36 30.88
N ARG A 2 22.88 -2.51 30.66
CA ARG A 2 23.07 -3.09 29.29
C ARG A 2 21.79 -3.58 28.58
N GLN A 3 20.82 -4.11 29.31
CA GLN A 3 19.55 -4.60 28.74
C GLN A 3 18.71 -3.48 28.10
N SER A 4 18.62 -2.32 28.76
CA SER A 4 17.90 -1.13 28.27
C SER A 4 18.43 -0.63 26.91
N ARG A 5 19.76 -0.59 26.72
CA ARG A 5 20.37 -0.16 25.45
C ARG A 5 20.09 -1.11 24.28
N ALA A 6 20.00 -2.42 24.56
CA ALA A 6 19.69 -3.43 23.54
C ALA A 6 18.22 -3.35 23.10
N GLU A 7 17.32 -3.08 24.05
CA GLU A 7 15.90 -2.89 23.79
C GLU A 7 15.61 -1.63 22.97
N THR A 8 16.23 -0.50 23.31
CA THR A 8 16.15 0.74 22.52
C THR A 8 16.66 0.52 21.08
N ARG A 9 17.74 -0.25 20.91
CA ARG A 9 18.26 -0.57 19.57
C ARG A 9 17.27 -1.40 18.76
N ARG A 10 16.62 -2.40 19.37
CA ARG A 10 15.58 -3.23 18.70
C ARG A 10 14.37 -2.40 18.27
N GLN A 11 13.89 -1.51 19.14
CA GLN A 11 12.78 -0.61 18.83
C GLN A 11 13.12 0.33 17.66
N ASN A 12 14.33 0.89 17.64
CA ASN A 12 14.78 1.74 16.53
C ASN A 12 14.87 1.00 15.19
N VAL A 13 15.32 -0.26 15.20
CA VAL A 13 15.37 -1.10 14.00
C VAL A 13 13.96 -1.43 13.52
N ALA A 14 13.04 -1.80 14.43
CA ALA A 14 11.65 -2.07 14.09
C ALA A 14 10.97 -0.83 13.49
N LYS A 15 11.16 0.35 14.09
CA LYS A 15 10.61 1.61 13.58
C LYS A 15 11.11 1.92 12.16
N ARG A 16 12.41 1.75 11.90
CA ARG A 16 13.00 1.96 10.55
C ARG A 16 12.46 0.96 9.53
N SER A 17 12.32 -0.30 9.91
CA SER A 17 11.76 -1.34 9.04
C SER A 17 10.31 -1.04 8.65
N MET A 18 9.49 -0.61 9.61
CA MET A 18 8.10 -0.24 9.36
C MET A 18 7.97 1.04 8.53
N ALA A 19 8.80 2.05 8.78
CA ALA A 19 8.83 3.26 7.95
C ALA A 19 9.16 2.92 6.48
N LYS A 20 10.13 2.02 6.25
CA LYS A 20 10.44 1.52 4.90
C LYS A 20 9.24 0.82 4.27
N GLN A 21 8.52 -0.01 5.02
CA GLN A 21 7.33 -0.68 4.51
C GLN A 21 6.22 0.33 4.17
N ALA A 22 5.99 1.34 5.00
CA ALA A 22 5.02 2.40 4.73
C ALA A 22 5.36 3.13 3.41
N THR A 23 6.64 3.47 3.19
CA THR A 23 7.09 4.05 1.92
C THR A 23 6.85 3.13 0.72
N GLN A 24 7.13 1.82 0.87
CA GLN A 24 6.90 0.84 -0.19
C GLN A 24 5.41 0.68 -0.52
N LEU A 25 4.56 0.63 0.49
CA LEU A 25 3.10 0.57 0.31
C LEU A 25 2.58 1.82 -0.40
N ALA A 26 3.04 3.01 0.03
CA ALA A 26 2.66 4.27 -0.61
C ALA A 26 3.08 4.32 -2.10
N GLY A 27 4.29 3.86 -2.42
CA GLY A 27 4.76 3.76 -3.81
C GLY A 27 3.94 2.78 -4.66
N LEU A 28 3.57 1.62 -4.09
CA LEU A 28 2.71 0.65 -4.77
C LEU A 28 1.31 1.23 -5.03
N ILE A 29 0.72 1.87 -4.02
CA ILE A 29 -0.59 2.54 -4.15
C ILE A 29 -0.54 3.61 -5.24
N ALA A 30 0.52 4.42 -5.29
CA ALA A 30 0.69 5.42 -6.35
C ALA A 30 0.70 4.81 -7.75
N GLY A 31 1.50 3.75 -7.98
CA GLY A 31 1.55 3.08 -9.28
C GLY A 31 0.22 2.40 -9.67
N LEU A 32 -0.54 1.88 -8.71
CA LEU A 32 -1.88 1.35 -8.97
C LEU A 32 -2.88 2.45 -9.32
N ARG A 33 -2.77 3.64 -8.70
CA ARG A 33 -3.59 4.81 -9.04
C ARG A 33 -3.28 5.33 -10.45
N GLU A 34 -2.01 5.35 -10.86
CA GLU A 34 -1.62 5.65 -12.24
C GLU A 34 -2.21 4.64 -13.24
N SER A 35 -2.18 3.35 -12.89
CA SER A 35 -2.80 2.29 -13.70
C SER A 35 -4.32 2.48 -13.84
N LEU A 36 -4.98 2.91 -12.75
CA LEU A 36 -6.41 3.23 -12.75
C LEU A 36 -6.73 4.42 -13.68
N GLU A 37 -5.89 5.45 -13.67
CA GLU A 37 -6.02 6.60 -14.57
C GLU A 37 -5.86 6.18 -16.03
N GLY A 38 -4.94 5.25 -16.32
CA GLY A 38 -4.80 4.62 -17.64
C GLY A 38 -6.11 3.98 -18.10
N ILE A 39 -6.77 3.20 -17.23
CA ILE A 39 -8.07 2.60 -17.54
C ILE A 39 -9.15 3.67 -17.78
N HIS A 40 -9.16 4.77 -17.02
CA HIS A 40 -10.12 5.86 -17.26
C HIS A 40 -9.92 6.50 -18.64
N LYS A 41 -8.67 6.68 -19.06
CA LYS A 41 -8.33 7.19 -20.40
C LYS A 41 -8.74 6.20 -21.49
N GLU A 42 -8.47 4.91 -21.31
CA GLU A 42 -8.88 3.85 -22.24
C GLU A 42 -10.41 3.80 -22.36
N ARG A 43 -11.13 3.82 -21.24
CA ARG A 43 -12.61 3.79 -21.20
C ARG A 43 -13.26 5.01 -21.85
N ALA A 44 -12.59 6.17 -21.85
CA ALA A 44 -13.08 7.37 -22.52
C ALA A 44 -13.02 7.28 -24.06
N ASN A 45 -12.40 6.24 -24.62
CA ASN A 45 -12.36 6.00 -26.05
C ASN A 45 -13.74 5.54 -26.57
N THR A 46 -14.32 6.33 -27.47
CA THR A 46 -15.67 6.09 -28.03
C THR A 46 -15.75 4.92 -29.00
N LYS A 47 -14.62 4.28 -29.31
CA LYS A 47 -14.53 3.14 -30.25
C LYS A 47 -14.65 1.77 -29.57
N LEU A 48 -14.74 1.71 -28.25
CA LEU A 48 -14.84 0.46 -27.52
C LEU A 48 -16.24 -0.16 -27.68
N SER A 49 -16.27 -1.47 -27.91
CA SER A 49 -17.48 -2.27 -27.80
C SER A 49 -17.92 -2.41 -26.34
N GLY A 50 -19.19 -2.79 -26.13
CA GLY A 50 -19.72 -3.05 -24.79
C GLY A 50 -18.94 -4.12 -24.02
N ALA A 51 -18.43 -5.15 -24.71
CA ALA A 51 -17.63 -6.20 -24.09
C ALA A 51 -16.26 -5.67 -23.60
N GLU A 52 -15.60 -4.81 -24.40
CA GLU A 52 -14.33 -4.19 -24.02
C GLU A 52 -14.51 -3.22 -22.85
N MET A 53 -15.59 -2.44 -22.84
CA MET A 53 -15.92 -1.60 -21.68
C MET A 53 -16.15 -2.43 -20.41
N GLY A 54 -16.85 -3.57 -20.53
CA GLY A 54 -17.08 -4.49 -19.41
C GLY A 54 -15.77 -5.03 -18.82
N LEU A 55 -14.83 -5.43 -19.67
CA LEU A 55 -13.51 -5.90 -19.24
C LEU A 55 -12.71 -4.80 -18.52
N LEU A 56 -12.77 -3.56 -19.02
CA LEU A 56 -12.13 -2.42 -18.36
C LEU A 56 -12.78 -2.11 -17.01
N ASP A 57 -14.09 -2.22 -16.89
CA ASP A 57 -14.82 -2.00 -15.64
C ASP A 57 -14.48 -3.08 -14.58
N GLU A 58 -14.35 -4.35 -14.98
CA GLU A 58 -13.88 -5.42 -14.10
C GLU A 58 -12.44 -5.16 -13.62
N ARG A 59 -11.53 -4.83 -14.54
CA ARG A 59 -10.14 -4.52 -14.21
C ARG A 59 -10.04 -3.31 -13.28
N ARG A 60 -10.85 -2.27 -13.53
CA ARG A 60 -10.96 -1.08 -12.67
C ARG A 60 -11.41 -1.46 -11.27
N ASN A 61 -12.45 -2.27 -11.13
CA ASN A 61 -12.98 -2.69 -9.83
C ASN A 61 -11.94 -3.50 -9.04
N ASN A 62 -11.24 -4.42 -9.69
CA ASN A 62 -10.18 -5.20 -9.06
C ASN A 62 -9.02 -4.31 -8.55
N LEU A 63 -8.63 -3.29 -9.33
CA LEU A 63 -7.64 -2.31 -8.89
C LEU A 63 -8.13 -1.49 -7.70
N LEU A 64 -9.37 -1.02 -7.70
CA LEU A 64 -9.95 -0.27 -6.57
C LEU A 64 -9.96 -1.09 -5.28
N LEU A 65 -10.36 -2.36 -5.36
CA LEU A 65 -10.32 -3.29 -4.22
C LEU A 65 -8.89 -3.49 -3.69
N THR A 66 -7.92 -3.64 -4.60
CA THR A 66 -6.51 -3.81 -4.22
C THR A 66 -5.95 -2.55 -3.58
N ILE A 67 -6.26 -1.37 -4.13
CA ILE A 67 -5.84 -0.08 -3.58
C ILE A 67 -6.42 0.09 -2.17
N ALA A 68 -7.71 -0.18 -1.96
CA ALA A 68 -8.35 -0.06 -0.65
C ALA A 68 -7.68 -0.95 0.40
N ALA A 69 -7.41 -2.21 0.07
CA ALA A 69 -6.72 -3.14 0.98
C ALA A 69 -5.28 -2.68 1.32
N LEU A 70 -4.58 -2.05 0.36
CA LEU A 70 -3.25 -1.51 0.59
C LEU A 70 -3.27 -0.20 1.39
N ASP A 71 -4.25 0.68 1.15
CA ASP A 71 -4.48 1.90 1.92
C ASP A 71 -4.78 1.56 3.39
N ASP A 72 -5.64 0.57 3.66
CA ASP A 72 -5.91 0.06 5.01
C ASP A 72 -4.63 -0.46 5.70
N ARG A 73 -3.82 -1.23 4.97
CA ARG A 73 -2.54 -1.74 5.49
C ARG A 73 -1.55 -0.62 5.77
N LEU A 74 -1.45 0.38 4.88
CA LEU A 74 -0.59 1.54 5.08
C LEU A 74 -1.01 2.31 6.34
N SER A 75 -2.32 2.55 6.50
CA SER A 75 -2.89 3.19 7.68
C SER A 75 -2.56 2.43 8.97
N ALA A 76 -2.70 1.10 8.97
CA ALA A 76 -2.35 0.27 10.11
C ALA A 76 -0.85 0.34 10.47
N VAL A 77 0.03 0.27 9.47
CA VAL A 77 1.49 0.38 9.67
C VAL A 77 1.85 1.77 10.22
N GLN A 78 1.27 2.83 9.68
CA GLN A 78 1.51 4.20 10.13
C GLN A 78 1.02 4.40 11.56
N GLY A 79 -0.17 3.90 11.91
CA GLY A 79 -0.71 3.96 13.26
C GLY A 79 0.17 3.27 14.30
N LEU A 80 0.78 2.12 13.96
CA LEU A 80 1.74 1.45 14.85
C LEU A 80 3.04 2.26 15.06
N ILE A 81 3.51 2.96 14.03
CA ILE A 81 4.67 3.86 14.12
C ILE A 81 4.35 5.04 15.04
N ASP A 82 3.18 5.67 14.84
CA ASP A 82 2.75 6.87 15.55
C ASP A 82 2.49 6.59 17.04
N LEU A 83 1.94 5.41 17.36
CA LEU A 83 1.75 4.93 18.74
C LEU A 83 3.05 4.53 19.44
N GLY A 84 4.21 4.59 18.77
CA GLY A 84 5.48 4.15 19.34
C GLY A 84 5.50 2.66 19.67
N ARG A 85 4.69 1.85 18.96
CA ARG A 85 4.60 0.39 19.11
C ARG A 85 5.19 -0.34 17.89
N PRO A 86 6.44 -0.04 17.49
CA PRO A 86 7.00 -0.67 16.31
C PRO A 86 7.23 -2.15 16.61
N HIS A 87 6.54 -3.03 15.89
CA HIS A 87 6.72 -4.46 15.99
C HIS A 87 7.51 -4.95 14.76
N PRO A 88 8.52 -5.83 14.93
CA PRO A 88 9.19 -6.42 13.78
C PRO A 88 8.17 -7.28 13.01
N ILE A 89 7.80 -6.82 11.82
CA ILE A 89 6.96 -7.59 10.91
C ILE A 89 7.83 -8.72 10.36
N ARG A 90 7.59 -9.94 10.84
CA ARG A 90 8.20 -11.14 10.26
C ARG A 90 7.51 -11.39 8.93
N VAL A 91 8.23 -11.14 7.84
CA VAL A 91 7.84 -11.61 6.51
C VAL A 91 8.25 -13.08 6.47
N HIS A 92 7.26 -13.98 6.45
CA HIS A 92 7.46 -15.42 6.25
C HIS A 92 7.67 -15.71 4.77
#